data_AF-A0A348FZ95-F1
#
_entry.id   AF-A0A348FZ95-F1
#
_cell.length_a   1.000
_cell.length_b   1.000
_cell.length_c   1.000
_cell.angle_alpha   90.00
_cell.angle_beta   90.00
_cell.angle_gamma   90.00
#
_symmetry.space_group_name_H-M   'P 1'
#
loop_
_entity.id
_entity.type
_entity.pdbx_description
1 polymer ?
#
loop_
_entity_poly.entity_id
_entity_poly.type
_entity_poly.pdbx_seq_one_letter_code
_entity_poly.pdbx_strand_id
1 'polypeptide(L)'
;MAAFTDAYRAEAEGLLASMLITDAARIDRAAKRILKIKPLLLETSAKTGIPWYWIGAILERESACNTKRHVHNGDPLSNRTVNVPAGRLPAPAKPPFKFSDSAFDALCVLKGLHKVGDWTHARMAYEAERYNGFGYRRMGRRSPYLWAGTSHQQIGKYVADGKFDPGVTDRQPGVMPIIARVLELDSGSQLPSPAIPSKADLEVEADHQKERAEAAAGGAVVLSAGGGGAGSAEAIRPAAPSDAVAAVDWTSVALWFGAIGLLCLAVWLLWRVGVLVKAEVTLRRAAAELDAWADKRAALPGPAHGHDWTQTAQ
;
A
#
# COMPACT_ATOMS: atom_id res chain seq x y z
N MET A 1 7.94 12.96 13.60
CA MET A 1 7.39 11.60 13.39
C MET A 1 7.23 10.96 14.76
N ALA A 2 6.15 10.21 15.03
CA ALA A 2 6.07 9.45 16.27
C ALA A 2 7.22 8.45 16.29
N ALA A 3 8.09 8.49 17.31
CA ALA A 3 9.19 7.55 17.49
C ALA A 3 8.66 6.25 18.13
N PHE A 4 9.42 5.16 18.02
CA PHE A 4 9.16 3.94 18.78
C PHE A 4 9.59 4.18 20.24
N THR A 5 8.65 4.62 21.07
CA THR A 5 8.87 4.94 22.49
C THR A 5 8.43 3.81 23.39
N ASP A 6 8.83 3.85 24.67
CA ASP A 6 8.35 2.90 25.68
C ASP A 6 6.84 3.00 25.89
N ALA A 7 6.26 4.18 25.76
CA ALA A 7 4.81 4.38 25.80
C ALA A 7 4.11 3.66 24.63
N TYR A 8 4.64 3.77 23.41
CA TYR A 8 4.11 3.00 22.27
C TYR A 8 4.24 1.51 22.53
N ARG A 9 5.41 1.06 22.99
CA ARG A 9 5.70 -0.34 23.27
C ARG A 9 4.69 -0.91 24.27
N ALA A 10 4.52 -0.26 25.42
CA ALA A 10 3.60 -0.69 26.46
C ALA A 10 2.14 -0.72 25.97
N GLU A 11 1.71 0.29 25.20
CA GLU A 11 0.38 0.30 24.58
C GLU A 11 0.20 -0.90 23.64
N ALA A 12 1.15 -1.11 22.72
CA ALA A 12 1.08 -2.19 21.74
C ALA A 12 1.09 -3.57 22.41
N GLU A 13 1.94 -3.77 23.42
CA GLU A 13 2.01 -5.01 24.21
C GLU A 13 0.71 -5.27 24.96
N GLY A 14 0.12 -4.24 25.58
CA GLY A 14 -1.19 -4.35 26.24
C GLY A 14 -2.29 -4.76 25.25
N LEU A 15 -2.34 -4.12 24.07
CA LEU A 15 -3.31 -4.46 23.03
C LEU A 15 -3.09 -5.87 22.48
N LEU A 16 -1.85 -6.30 22.29
CA LEU A 16 -1.55 -7.67 21.84
C LEU A 16 -1.98 -8.70 22.88
N ALA A 17 -1.70 -8.45 24.16
CA ALA A 17 -2.04 -9.36 25.24
C ALA A 17 -3.56 -9.54 25.43
N SER A 18 -4.36 -8.49 25.19
CA SER A 18 -5.82 -8.55 25.29
C SER A 18 -6.54 -8.75 23.94
N MET A 19 -5.80 -8.98 22.85
CA MET A 19 -6.36 -9.12 21.51
C MET A 19 -7.15 -10.42 21.39
N LEU A 20 -8.44 -10.32 21.10
CA LEU A 20 -9.28 -11.45 20.70
C LEU A 20 -9.61 -11.33 19.22
N ILE A 21 -9.38 -12.38 18.43
CA ILE A 21 -9.80 -12.43 17.03
C ILE A 21 -11.32 -12.64 17.01
N THR A 22 -12.07 -11.65 16.55
CA THR A 22 -13.54 -11.67 16.53
C THR A 22 -14.11 -12.17 15.20
N ASP A 23 -13.29 -12.20 14.15
CA ASP A 23 -13.67 -12.70 12.82
C ASP A 23 -12.61 -13.70 12.30
N ALA A 24 -12.56 -14.86 12.94
CA ALA A 24 -11.57 -15.90 12.65
C ALA A 24 -11.60 -16.33 11.17
N ALA A 25 -12.77 -16.46 10.57
CA ALA A 25 -12.89 -16.89 9.17
C ALA A 25 -12.21 -15.89 8.21
N ARG A 26 -12.32 -14.58 8.44
CA ARG A 26 -11.63 -13.56 7.64
C ARG A 26 -10.12 -13.62 7.84
N ILE A 27 -9.65 -13.73 9.08
CA ILE A 27 -8.21 -13.80 9.38
C ILE A 27 -7.61 -15.10 8.82
N ASP A 28 -8.30 -16.22 8.91
CA ASP A 28 -7.87 -17.52 8.36
C ASP A 28 -7.65 -17.48 6.85
N ARG A 29 -8.53 -16.81 6.11
CA ARG A 29 -8.37 -16.66 4.65
C ARG A 29 -7.12 -15.88 4.30
N ALA A 30 -6.80 -14.84 5.06
CA ALA A 30 -5.58 -14.05 4.90
C ALA A 30 -4.33 -14.87 5.25
N ALA A 31 -4.32 -15.52 6.42
CA ALA A 31 -3.21 -16.35 6.86
C ALA A 31 -2.92 -17.48 5.85
N LYS A 32 -3.95 -18.15 5.32
CA LYS A 32 -3.80 -19.19 4.29
C LYS A 32 -3.23 -18.65 2.98
N ARG A 33 -3.55 -17.42 2.56
CA ARG A 33 -2.91 -16.80 1.38
C ARG A 33 -1.42 -16.57 1.60
N ILE A 34 -1.05 -16.06 2.78
CA ILE A 34 0.36 -15.83 3.16
C ILE A 34 1.13 -17.15 3.17
N LEU A 35 0.58 -18.20 3.79
CA LEU A 35 1.24 -19.51 3.87
C LEU A 35 1.46 -20.15 2.48
N LYS A 36 0.55 -19.92 1.51
CA LYS A 36 0.75 -20.39 0.12
C LYS A 36 1.99 -19.80 -0.56
N ILE A 37 2.40 -18.60 -0.17
CA ILE A 37 3.59 -17.92 -0.72
C ILE A 37 4.78 -17.95 0.24
N LYS A 38 4.72 -18.76 1.32
CA LYS A 38 5.77 -18.82 2.35
C LYS A 38 7.18 -19.01 1.78
N PRO A 39 7.45 -19.90 0.80
CA PRO A 39 8.80 -20.06 0.24
C PRO A 39 9.37 -18.74 -0.33
N LEU A 40 8.55 -17.97 -1.03
CA LEU A 40 8.94 -16.66 -1.56
C LEU A 40 9.19 -15.63 -0.43
N LEU A 41 8.37 -15.67 0.62
CA LEU A 41 8.54 -14.79 1.77
C LEU A 41 9.81 -15.13 2.57
N LEU A 42 10.20 -16.41 2.66
CA LEU A 42 11.47 -16.82 3.26
C LEU A 42 12.66 -16.31 2.44
N GLU A 43 12.64 -16.46 1.11
CA GLU A 43 13.67 -15.85 0.23
C GLU A 43 13.75 -14.33 0.44
N THR A 44 12.59 -13.68 0.52
CA THR A 44 12.53 -12.23 0.73
C THR A 44 13.05 -11.83 2.11
N SER A 45 12.75 -12.61 3.14
CA SER A 45 13.25 -12.41 4.51
C SER A 45 14.76 -12.58 4.57
N ALA A 46 15.30 -13.61 3.91
CA ALA A 46 16.74 -13.83 3.76
C ALA A 46 17.43 -12.68 3.03
N LYS A 47 16.75 -11.98 2.13
CA LYS A 47 17.33 -10.84 1.43
C LYS A 47 17.24 -9.53 2.21
N THR A 48 16.18 -9.34 3.00
CA THR A 48 15.83 -8.04 3.59
C THR A 48 16.13 -7.92 5.09
N GLY A 49 16.29 -9.04 5.79
CA GLY A 49 16.37 -9.07 7.25
C GLY A 49 15.04 -8.90 7.96
N ILE A 50 13.94 -8.82 7.23
CA ILE A 50 12.60 -8.57 7.78
C ILE A 50 11.88 -9.91 7.98
N PRO A 51 11.15 -10.14 9.09
CA PRO A 51 10.42 -11.38 9.31
C PRO A 51 9.41 -11.67 8.19
N TRP A 52 9.48 -12.88 7.62
CA TRP A 52 8.68 -13.28 6.46
C TRP A 52 7.16 -13.11 6.69
N TYR A 53 6.68 -13.37 7.90
CA TYR A 53 5.27 -13.26 8.27
C TYR A 53 4.81 -11.80 8.42
N TRP A 54 5.72 -10.88 8.80
CA TRP A 54 5.43 -9.45 8.77
C TRP A 54 5.32 -8.96 7.33
N ILE A 55 6.25 -9.36 6.44
CA ILE A 55 6.19 -9.05 5.01
C ILE A 55 4.88 -9.57 4.42
N GLY A 56 4.51 -10.82 4.72
CA GLY A 56 3.25 -11.41 4.29
C GLY A 56 2.02 -10.62 4.73
N ALA A 57 1.98 -10.17 5.99
CA ALA A 57 0.86 -9.39 6.51
C ALA A 57 0.73 -8.01 5.85
N ILE A 58 1.85 -7.35 5.53
CA ILE A 58 1.85 -6.10 4.75
C ILE A 58 1.35 -6.37 3.31
N LEU A 59 1.88 -7.38 2.62
CA LEU A 59 1.44 -7.71 1.26
C LEU A 59 -0.05 -8.08 1.18
N GLU A 60 -0.56 -8.73 2.21
CA GLU A 60 -1.97 -9.05 2.34
C GLU A 60 -2.83 -7.78 2.42
N ARG A 61 -2.43 -6.79 3.22
CA ARG A 61 -3.09 -5.48 3.32
C ARG A 61 -3.02 -4.68 2.02
N GLU A 62 -1.87 -4.67 1.37
CA GLU A 62 -1.64 -3.81 0.21
C GLU A 62 -2.17 -4.42 -1.09
N SER A 63 -2.22 -5.75 -1.20
CA SER A 63 -2.42 -6.40 -2.50
C SER A 63 -3.06 -7.79 -2.45
N ALA A 64 -3.54 -8.24 -1.28
CA ALA A 64 -4.01 -9.61 -1.07
C ALA A 64 -2.95 -10.66 -1.51
N CYS A 65 -1.68 -10.41 -1.16
CA CYS A 65 -0.54 -11.25 -1.49
C CYS A 65 -0.25 -11.39 -2.99
N ASN A 66 -0.43 -10.33 -3.79
CA ASN A 66 -0.09 -10.37 -5.21
C ASN A 66 1.42 -10.25 -5.45
N THR A 67 2.08 -11.38 -5.68
CA THR A 67 3.53 -11.48 -5.85
C THR A 67 4.03 -11.15 -7.27
N LYS A 68 3.13 -10.81 -8.21
CA LYS A 68 3.48 -10.44 -9.60
C LYS A 68 3.68 -8.94 -9.78
N ARG A 69 3.60 -8.17 -8.70
CA ARG A 69 3.62 -6.71 -8.71
C ARG A 69 4.73 -6.18 -7.80
N HIS A 70 5.24 -5.01 -8.14
CA HIS A 70 6.20 -4.28 -7.34
C HIS A 70 5.60 -3.93 -5.99
N VAL A 71 6.37 -4.18 -4.93
CA VAL A 71 5.98 -3.85 -3.54
C VAL A 71 5.81 -2.33 -3.34
N HIS A 72 6.45 -1.53 -4.20
CA HIS A 72 6.48 -0.09 -4.08
C HIS A 72 5.11 0.56 -4.30
N ASN A 73 4.40 0.14 -5.36
CA ASN A 73 3.23 0.84 -5.89
C ASN A 73 2.23 -0.07 -6.63
N GLY A 74 2.49 -1.38 -6.72
CA GLY A 74 1.60 -2.33 -7.38
C GLY A 74 1.76 -2.45 -8.91
N ASP A 75 2.73 -1.82 -9.55
CA ASP A 75 2.99 -2.02 -10.98
C ASP A 75 3.48 -3.45 -11.28
N PRO A 76 3.27 -4.02 -12.48
CA PRO A 76 3.74 -5.37 -12.80
C PRO A 76 5.26 -5.51 -12.76
N LEU A 77 5.79 -6.62 -12.23
CA LEU A 77 7.23 -6.92 -12.22
C LEU A 77 7.83 -7.17 -13.63
N SER A 78 6.99 -7.25 -14.65
CA SER A 78 7.43 -7.42 -16.05
C SER A 78 7.99 -6.14 -16.67
N ASN A 79 7.86 -5.00 -16.00
CA ASN A 79 8.31 -3.70 -16.48
C ASN A 79 8.80 -2.85 -15.31
N ARG A 80 9.49 -1.74 -15.60
CA ARG A 80 9.81 -0.73 -14.58
C ARG A 80 8.51 -0.06 -14.11
N THR A 81 8.54 0.46 -12.88
CA THR A 81 7.39 1.20 -12.36
C THR A 81 7.12 2.46 -13.17
N VAL A 82 5.85 2.73 -13.43
CA VAL A 82 5.35 3.96 -14.06
C VAL A 82 4.69 4.83 -13.00
N ASN A 83 3.99 4.21 -12.05
CA ASN A 83 3.42 4.92 -10.91
C ASN A 83 4.51 5.31 -9.92
N VAL A 84 4.21 6.27 -9.04
CA VAL A 84 5.18 6.78 -8.07
C VAL A 84 5.51 5.71 -7.02
N PRO A 85 6.80 5.49 -6.69
CA PRO A 85 7.96 6.10 -7.33
C PRO A 85 8.24 5.44 -8.69
N ALA A 86 8.44 6.25 -9.73
CA ALA A 86 8.63 5.77 -11.10
C ALA A 86 10.06 5.29 -11.37
N GLY A 87 10.23 4.37 -12.32
CA GLY A 87 11.53 3.89 -12.79
C GLY A 87 12.32 3.03 -11.81
N ARG A 88 11.67 2.43 -10.80
CA ARG A 88 12.36 1.73 -9.69
C ARG A 88 13.17 0.52 -10.14
N LEU A 89 14.06 0.13 -9.21
CA LEU A 89 15.23 -0.73 -9.36
C LEU A 89 16.37 -0.07 -10.15
N PRO A 90 17.61 -0.03 -9.64
CA PRO A 90 18.71 0.64 -10.33
C PRO A 90 19.06 -0.01 -11.66
N ALA A 91 19.50 0.79 -12.65
CA ALA A 91 20.12 0.25 -13.87
C ALA A 91 21.48 -0.41 -13.52
N PRO A 92 21.91 -1.48 -14.23
CA PRO A 92 21.33 -2.03 -15.45
C PRO A 92 20.29 -3.13 -15.21
N ALA A 93 19.63 -3.21 -14.05
CA ALA A 93 18.60 -4.23 -13.82
C ALA A 93 17.54 -4.20 -14.92
N LYS A 94 17.24 -5.38 -15.51
CA LYS A 94 16.28 -5.53 -16.61
C LYS A 94 15.11 -6.40 -16.15
N PRO A 95 13.89 -6.10 -16.63
CA PRO A 95 12.75 -6.97 -16.37
C PRO A 95 12.88 -8.32 -17.11
N PRO A 96 12.15 -9.38 -16.67
CA PRO A 96 11.26 -9.36 -15.51
C PRO A 96 12.04 -9.35 -14.18
N PHE A 97 11.55 -8.58 -13.23
CA PHE A 97 12.20 -8.43 -11.92
C PHE A 97 11.77 -9.52 -10.95
N LYS A 98 12.68 -9.96 -10.08
CA LYS A 98 12.32 -10.83 -8.96
C LYS A 98 11.54 -10.03 -7.93
N PHE A 99 10.58 -10.70 -7.31
CA PHE A 99 9.80 -10.10 -6.22
C PHE A 99 10.70 -9.71 -5.03
N SER A 100 11.67 -10.54 -4.67
CA SER A 100 12.61 -10.27 -3.57
C SER A 100 13.47 -9.03 -3.81
N ASP A 101 13.90 -8.77 -5.05
CA ASP A 101 14.61 -7.53 -5.42
C ASP A 101 13.71 -6.30 -5.28
N SER A 102 12.47 -6.39 -5.75
CA SER A 102 11.47 -5.34 -5.58
C SER A 102 11.14 -5.07 -4.10
N ALA A 103 11.03 -6.13 -3.29
CA ALA A 103 10.79 -6.02 -1.86
C ALA A 103 11.97 -5.36 -1.13
N PHE A 104 13.22 -5.69 -1.50
CA PHE A 104 14.39 -5.05 -0.93
C PHE A 104 14.42 -3.54 -1.22
N ASP A 105 14.19 -3.15 -2.47
CA ASP A 105 14.13 -1.74 -2.86
C ASP A 105 13.03 -0.97 -2.12
N ALA A 106 11.82 -1.53 -2.03
CA ALA A 106 10.73 -0.90 -1.28
C ALA A 106 11.01 -0.82 0.23
N LEU A 107 11.31 -1.96 0.86
CA LEU A 107 11.31 -2.07 2.31
C LEU A 107 12.63 -1.58 2.92
N CYS A 108 13.76 -1.87 2.28
CA CYS A 108 15.07 -1.51 2.79
C CYS A 108 15.46 -0.12 2.31
N VAL A 109 15.50 0.13 0.99
CA VAL A 109 16.02 1.39 0.44
C VAL A 109 15.05 2.56 0.70
N LEU A 110 13.77 2.40 0.39
CA LEU A 110 12.79 3.51 0.54
C LEU A 110 12.25 3.65 1.97
N LYS A 111 12.01 2.55 2.68
CA LYS A 111 11.40 2.58 4.02
C LYS A 111 12.38 2.43 5.17
N GLY A 112 13.63 2.05 4.90
CA GLY A 112 14.68 1.93 5.93
C GLY A 112 14.46 0.81 6.94
N LEU A 113 13.66 -0.22 6.60
CA LEU A 113 13.30 -1.27 7.55
C LEU A 113 14.46 -2.22 7.90
N HIS A 114 15.48 -2.31 7.04
CA HIS A 114 16.74 -3.01 7.34
C HIS A 114 17.48 -2.45 8.57
N LYS A 115 17.15 -1.23 9.01
CA LYS A 115 17.77 -0.60 10.20
C LYS A 115 17.17 -1.08 11.52
N VAL A 116 16.03 -1.78 11.47
CA VAL A 116 15.36 -2.35 12.64
C VAL A 116 16.23 -3.48 13.20
N GLY A 117 16.74 -3.32 14.42
CA GLY A 117 17.62 -4.32 15.03
C GLY A 117 16.86 -5.52 15.62
N ASP A 118 15.74 -5.27 16.29
CA ASP A 118 14.92 -6.31 16.91
C ASP A 118 13.46 -6.17 16.51
N TRP A 119 12.86 -7.27 16.09
CA TRP A 119 11.50 -7.39 15.59
C TRP A 119 10.59 -7.98 16.66
N THR A 120 10.48 -7.32 17.81
CA THR A 120 9.43 -7.67 18.79
C THR A 120 8.04 -7.45 18.20
N HIS A 121 7.01 -8.10 18.74
CA HIS A 121 5.63 -7.90 18.27
C HIS A 121 5.17 -6.43 18.36
N ALA A 122 5.63 -5.71 19.40
CA ALA A 122 5.39 -4.27 19.53
C ALA A 122 6.09 -3.48 18.41
N ARG A 123 7.33 -3.85 18.07
CA ARG A 123 8.06 -3.23 16.96
C ARG A 123 7.39 -3.50 15.61
N MET A 124 6.89 -4.73 15.39
CA MET A 124 6.10 -5.07 14.20
C MET A 124 4.87 -4.19 14.05
N ALA A 125 4.11 -3.99 15.13
CA ALA A 125 2.96 -3.10 15.13
C ALA A 125 3.36 -1.65 14.80
N TYR A 126 4.45 -1.16 15.40
CA TYR A 126 4.97 0.18 15.12
C TYR A 126 5.36 0.36 13.65
N GLU A 127 6.15 -0.56 13.10
CA GLU A 127 6.59 -0.45 11.70
C GLU A 127 5.43 -0.61 10.72
N ALA A 128 4.42 -1.43 11.03
CA ALA A 128 3.21 -1.54 10.22
C ALA A 128 2.35 -0.26 10.28
N GLU A 129 2.23 0.37 11.46
CA GLU A 129 1.57 1.67 11.57
C GLU A 129 2.35 2.77 10.87
N ARG A 130 3.68 2.76 10.95
CA ARG A 130 4.55 3.70 10.20
C ARG A 130 4.42 3.48 8.69
N TYR A 131 4.32 2.23 8.26
CA TYR A 131 4.17 1.86 6.84
C TYR A 131 2.88 2.46 6.27
N ASN A 132 1.75 2.29 6.97
CA ASN A 132 0.46 2.85 6.59
C ASN A 132 0.35 4.37 6.84
N GLY A 133 0.94 4.85 7.93
CA GLY A 133 0.87 6.22 8.43
C GLY A 133 0.11 6.37 9.75
N PHE A 134 0.58 7.31 10.59
CA PHE A 134 0.08 7.60 11.94
C PHE A 134 -1.20 8.47 11.99
N GLY A 135 -2.04 8.43 10.95
CA GLY A 135 -3.26 9.23 10.88
C GLY A 135 -4.20 8.99 12.08
N TYR A 136 -4.50 7.72 12.36
CA TYR A 136 -5.37 7.32 13.47
C TYR A 136 -4.78 7.67 14.84
N ARG A 137 -3.48 7.41 15.04
CA ARG A 137 -2.78 7.76 16.28
C ARG A 137 -2.84 9.25 16.60
N ARG A 138 -2.70 10.12 15.60
CA ARG A 138 -2.86 11.58 15.79
C ARG A 138 -4.26 11.99 16.24
N MET A 139 -5.27 11.15 15.96
CA MET A 139 -6.65 11.32 16.44
C MET A 139 -6.91 10.60 17.77
N GLY A 140 -5.89 10.02 18.42
CA GLY A 140 -6.06 9.20 19.63
C GLY A 140 -6.84 7.90 19.38
N ARG A 141 -6.83 7.40 18.13
CA ARG A 141 -7.57 6.21 17.70
C ARG A 141 -6.64 5.07 17.36
N ARG A 142 -7.11 3.86 17.61
CA ARG A 142 -6.43 2.63 17.20
C ARG A 142 -6.56 2.47 15.69
N SER A 143 -5.44 2.20 15.03
CA SER A 143 -5.42 2.03 13.58
C SER A 143 -6.17 0.74 13.17
N PRO A 144 -7.26 0.81 12.37
CA PRO A 144 -7.88 -0.38 11.81
C PRO A 144 -6.91 -1.16 10.90
N TYR A 145 -5.88 -0.51 10.34
CA TYR A 145 -4.82 -1.20 9.60
C TYR A 145 -4.09 -2.23 10.47
N LEU A 146 -3.94 -1.96 11.77
CA LEU A 146 -3.32 -2.91 12.71
C LEU A 146 -4.33 -3.90 13.29
N TRP A 147 -5.51 -3.42 13.69
CA TRP A 147 -6.38 -4.15 14.63
C TRP A 147 -7.73 -4.61 14.05
N ALA A 148 -8.01 -4.41 12.76
CA ALA A 148 -9.27 -4.86 12.17
C ALA A 148 -9.44 -6.38 12.27
N GLY A 149 -10.65 -6.84 12.62
CA GLY A 149 -10.96 -8.25 12.89
C GLY A 149 -10.67 -8.71 14.32
N THR A 150 -10.50 -7.77 15.25
CA THR A 150 -10.24 -8.06 16.66
C THR A 150 -11.20 -7.33 17.60
N SER A 151 -11.16 -7.68 18.89
CA SER A 151 -11.80 -6.95 20.00
C SER A 151 -11.34 -5.49 20.13
N HIS A 152 -10.24 -5.10 19.47
CA HIS A 152 -9.70 -3.74 19.50
C HIS A 152 -10.04 -2.91 18.26
N GLN A 153 -10.78 -3.45 17.30
CA GLN A 153 -11.24 -2.69 16.15
C GLN A 153 -12.21 -1.58 16.57
N GLN A 154 -11.96 -0.36 16.07
CA GLN A 154 -12.85 0.78 16.23
C GLN A 154 -13.51 1.11 14.87
N ILE A 155 -14.74 1.63 14.92
CA ILE A 155 -15.38 2.20 13.72
C ILE A 155 -14.64 3.47 13.30
N GLY A 156 -14.56 3.67 11.99
CA GLY A 156 -13.92 4.82 11.37
C GLY A 156 -12.70 4.44 10.55
N LYS A 157 -12.61 4.94 9.33
CA LYS A 157 -11.56 4.59 8.36
C LYS A 157 -11.21 5.76 7.45
N TYR A 158 -9.94 5.91 7.10
CA TYR A 158 -9.54 6.70 5.92
C TYR A 158 -9.97 5.97 4.65
N VAL A 159 -10.98 6.51 3.96
CA VAL A 159 -11.52 5.94 2.71
C VAL A 159 -10.75 6.44 1.48
N ALA A 160 -10.02 7.54 1.64
CA ALA A 160 -9.03 8.05 0.70
C ALA A 160 -8.00 8.88 1.47
N ASP A 161 -6.94 9.31 0.79
CA ASP A 161 -5.89 10.15 1.37
C ASP A 161 -6.49 11.41 2.02
N GLY A 162 -6.24 11.54 3.33
CA GLY A 162 -6.76 12.64 4.15
C GLY A 162 -8.27 12.60 4.44
N LYS A 163 -9.04 11.66 3.88
CA LYS A 163 -10.50 11.58 4.03
C LYS A 163 -10.89 10.50 5.04
N PHE A 164 -11.03 10.90 6.31
CA PHE A 164 -11.53 10.02 7.37
C PHE A 164 -13.07 10.00 7.38
N ASP A 165 -13.66 8.81 7.34
CA ASP A 165 -15.08 8.58 7.52
C ASP A 165 -15.29 7.85 8.86
N PRO A 166 -15.97 8.46 9.85
CA PRO A 166 -16.20 7.86 11.16
C PRO A 166 -17.23 6.72 11.16
N GLY A 167 -18.04 6.57 10.10
CA GLY A 167 -19.11 5.58 9.98
C GLY A 167 -18.70 4.29 9.27
N VAL A 168 -17.48 4.22 8.73
CA VAL A 168 -17.00 3.06 7.97
C VAL A 168 -16.13 2.15 8.82
N THR A 169 -16.51 0.86 8.87
CA THR A 169 -15.68 -0.21 9.48
C THR A 169 -14.74 -0.81 8.43
N ASP A 170 -13.46 -0.97 8.77
CA ASP A 170 -12.53 -1.67 7.88
C ASP A 170 -12.88 -3.16 7.77
N ARG A 171 -13.20 -3.58 6.55
CA ARG A 171 -13.52 -4.96 6.20
C ARG A 171 -12.28 -5.78 5.86
N GLN A 172 -11.14 -5.15 5.62
CA GLN A 172 -9.87 -5.85 5.45
C GLN A 172 -9.35 -6.33 6.81
N PRO A 173 -8.67 -7.49 6.88
CA PRO A 173 -8.03 -7.96 8.12
C PRO A 173 -6.90 -7.01 8.54
N GLY A 174 -6.69 -6.84 9.85
CA GLY A 174 -5.59 -6.05 10.40
C GLY A 174 -4.27 -6.82 10.41
N VAL A 175 -3.14 -6.13 10.42
CA VAL A 175 -1.80 -6.74 10.38
C VAL A 175 -1.53 -7.65 11.59
N MET A 176 -1.85 -7.20 12.81
CA MET A 176 -1.50 -7.94 14.03
C MET A 176 -2.29 -9.26 14.19
N PRO A 177 -3.61 -9.34 13.95
CA PRO A 177 -4.30 -10.63 13.99
C PRO A 177 -3.87 -11.56 12.86
N ILE A 178 -3.48 -11.04 11.68
CA ILE A 178 -2.90 -11.86 10.61
C ILE A 178 -1.59 -12.52 11.08
N ILE A 179 -0.67 -11.74 11.65
CA ILE A 179 0.62 -12.26 12.14
C ILE A 179 0.38 -13.35 13.19
N ALA A 180 -0.46 -13.07 14.19
CA ALA A 180 -0.79 -14.04 15.24
C ALA A 180 -1.31 -15.35 14.64
N ARG A 181 -2.24 -15.26 13.69
CA ARG A 181 -2.84 -16.45 13.07
C ARG A 181 -1.90 -17.19 12.13
N VAL A 182 -1.04 -16.49 11.40
CA VAL A 182 -0.01 -17.12 10.55
C VAL A 182 0.94 -17.94 11.41
N LEU A 183 1.43 -17.37 12.53
CA LEU A 183 2.34 -18.06 13.44
C LEU A 183 1.67 -19.28 14.11
N GLU A 184 0.41 -19.15 14.50
CA GLU A 184 -0.38 -20.26 15.05
C GLU A 184 -0.56 -21.41 14.05
N LEU A 185 -0.88 -21.09 12.78
CA LEU A 185 -1.03 -22.11 11.73
C LEU A 185 0.32 -22.71 11.27
N ASP A 186 1.42 -22.00 11.47
CA ASP A 186 2.76 -22.41 11.07
C ASP A 186 3.54 -23.17 12.15
N SER A 187 3.02 -23.26 13.38
CA SER A 187 3.73 -23.83 14.54
C SER A 187 4.14 -25.30 14.39
N GLY A 188 3.65 -26.00 13.36
CA GLY A 188 4.07 -27.37 12.98
C GLY A 188 4.95 -27.45 11.72
N SER A 189 5.36 -26.33 11.14
CA SER A 189 6.11 -26.30 9.88
C SER A 189 7.60 -26.63 10.08
N GLN A 190 8.13 -27.52 9.25
CA GLN A 190 9.54 -27.96 9.27
C GLN A 190 10.46 -27.14 8.35
N LEU A 191 9.95 -26.05 7.73
CA LEU A 191 10.79 -25.23 6.85
C LEU A 191 11.83 -24.48 7.70
N PRO A 192 13.13 -24.62 7.42
CA PRO A 192 14.16 -23.91 8.16
C PRO A 192 13.98 -22.41 7.97
N SER A 193 14.13 -21.64 9.05
CA SER A 193 14.27 -20.19 8.92
C SER A 193 15.60 -19.90 8.21
N PRO A 194 15.60 -19.08 7.16
CA PRO A 194 16.83 -18.79 6.43
C PRO A 194 17.84 -18.05 7.31
N ALA A 195 19.12 -18.21 6.99
CA ALA A 195 20.16 -17.35 7.56
C ALA A 195 19.84 -15.90 7.19
N ILE A 196 19.73 -15.04 8.21
CA ILE A 196 19.46 -13.62 8.02
C ILE A 196 20.82 -12.89 7.87
N PRO A 197 21.00 -12.05 6.83
CA PRO A 197 22.22 -11.26 6.66
C PRO A 197 22.46 -10.35 7.86
N SER A 198 23.73 -10.02 8.13
CA SER A 198 24.02 -9.08 9.20
C SER A 198 23.45 -7.70 8.87
N LYS A 199 23.11 -6.92 9.90
CA LYS A 199 22.61 -5.56 9.71
C LYS A 199 23.60 -4.71 8.91
N ALA A 200 24.90 -4.85 9.17
CA ALA A 200 25.94 -4.12 8.44
C ALA A 200 25.92 -4.46 6.95
N ASP A 201 25.78 -5.74 6.59
CA ASP A 201 25.70 -6.15 5.18
C ASP A 201 24.45 -5.57 4.48
N LEU A 202 23.32 -5.54 5.19
CA LEU A 202 22.07 -4.97 4.67
C LEU A 202 22.18 -3.45 4.46
N GLU A 203 22.84 -2.74 5.38
CA GLU A 203 23.09 -1.29 5.26
C GLU A 203 24.00 -1.00 4.07
N VAL A 204 25.10 -1.73 3.92
CA VAL A 204 26.01 -1.60 2.77
C VAL A 204 25.29 -1.85 1.45
N GLU A 205 24.50 -2.92 1.34
CA GLU A 205 23.75 -3.21 0.10
C GLU A 205 22.65 -2.18 -0.17
N ALA A 206 21.98 -1.67 0.87
CA ALA A 206 20.97 -0.62 0.70
C ALA A 206 21.60 0.70 0.21
N ASP A 207 22.75 1.07 0.73
CA ASP A 207 23.49 2.26 0.31
C ASP A 207 24.01 2.11 -1.12
N HIS A 208 24.62 0.96 -1.47
CA HIS A 208 25.01 0.68 -2.84
C HIS A 208 23.82 0.71 -3.81
N GLN A 209 22.66 0.18 -3.44
CA GLN A 209 21.47 0.24 -4.31
C GLN A 209 20.94 1.67 -4.46
N LYS A 210 20.99 2.47 -3.40
CA LYS A 210 20.63 3.88 -3.44
C LYS A 210 21.57 4.64 -4.38
N GLU A 211 22.87 4.46 -4.25
CA GLU A 211 23.88 5.07 -5.14
C GLU A 211 23.67 4.67 -6.60
N ARG A 212 23.45 3.37 -6.88
CA ARG A 212 23.15 2.90 -8.24
C ARG A 212 21.85 3.50 -8.79
N ALA A 213 20.86 3.74 -7.94
CA ALA A 213 19.58 4.34 -8.34
C ALA A 213 19.74 5.84 -8.65
N GLU A 214 20.53 6.56 -7.86
CA GLU A 214 20.87 7.97 -8.08
C GLU A 214 21.76 8.15 -9.33
N ALA A 215 22.75 7.28 -9.53
CA ALA A 215 23.59 7.28 -10.72
C ALA A 215 22.80 6.98 -12.00
N ALA A 216 21.83 6.05 -11.95
CA ALA A 216 20.95 5.76 -13.08
C ALA A 216 20.04 6.95 -13.42
N ALA A 217 19.52 7.65 -12.40
CA ALA A 217 18.74 8.87 -12.59
C ALA A 217 19.61 10.02 -13.14
N GLY A 218 20.84 10.21 -12.63
CA GLY A 218 21.78 11.22 -13.09
C GLY A 218 22.30 10.97 -14.51
N GLY A 219 22.59 9.72 -14.88
CA GLY A 219 23.00 9.34 -16.24
C GLY A 219 21.89 9.56 -17.27
N ALA A 220 20.63 9.34 -16.90
CA ALA A 220 19.47 9.69 -17.72
C ALA A 220 19.35 11.22 -17.93
N VAL A 221 19.72 12.03 -16.93
CA VAL A 221 19.73 13.51 -17.03
C VAL A 221 20.92 14.02 -17.86
N VAL A 222 22.11 13.41 -17.75
CA VAL A 222 23.29 13.81 -18.53
C VAL A 222 23.11 13.49 -20.01
N LEU A 223 22.50 12.34 -20.35
CA LEU A 223 22.19 11.99 -21.73
C LEU A 223 21.11 12.89 -22.37
N SER A 224 20.27 13.56 -21.56
CA SER A 224 19.29 14.54 -22.08
C SER A 224 19.83 15.97 -22.16
N ALA A 225 20.94 16.28 -21.49
CA ALA A 225 21.54 17.62 -21.47
C ALA A 225 22.71 17.82 -22.47
N GLY A 226 23.19 16.75 -23.12
CA GLY A 226 24.37 16.78 -24.01
C GLY A 226 24.12 17.17 -25.46
N GLY A 227 23.14 18.04 -25.75
CA GLY A 227 22.80 18.47 -27.11
C GLY A 227 23.16 19.93 -27.38
N GLY A 228 24.45 20.26 -27.53
CA GLY A 228 24.85 21.57 -28.08
C GLY A 228 26.30 21.98 -27.83
N GLY A 229 27.01 22.31 -28.91
CA GLY A 229 28.18 23.21 -28.87
C GLY A 229 29.46 22.67 -29.50
N ALA A 230 29.83 23.23 -30.64
CA ALA A 230 31.01 22.95 -31.45
C ALA A 230 32.31 23.55 -30.89
N GLY A 231 33.45 22.93 -31.19
CA GLY A 231 34.80 23.47 -31.01
C GLY A 231 35.83 22.62 -31.75
N SER A 232 36.49 23.24 -32.74
CA SER A 232 37.35 22.64 -33.77
C SER A 232 38.77 22.30 -33.30
N ALA A 233 39.32 21.16 -33.73
CA ALA A 233 40.74 20.98 -34.04
C ALA A 233 40.96 19.71 -34.92
N GLU A 234 41.61 19.90 -36.08
CA GLU A 234 42.33 18.94 -36.95
C GLU A 234 42.93 17.71 -36.21
N ALA A 235 43.12 16.51 -36.76
CA ALA A 235 42.98 15.91 -38.08
C ALA A 235 43.04 14.37 -37.89
N ILE A 236 42.42 13.61 -38.82
CA ILE A 236 42.74 12.26 -39.34
C ILE A 236 41.43 11.58 -39.79
N ARG A 237 41.35 11.27 -41.09
CA ARG A 237 40.37 10.36 -41.73
C ARG A 237 41.17 9.22 -42.40
N PRO A 238 40.59 8.06 -42.75
CA PRO A 238 39.20 7.60 -42.54
C PRO A 238 39.07 6.13 -42.04
N ALA A 239 37.93 5.80 -41.44
CA ALA A 239 37.26 4.52 -41.67
C ALA A 239 35.75 4.73 -41.46
N ALA A 240 34.95 4.41 -42.48
CA ALA A 240 33.50 4.39 -42.35
C ALA A 240 33.07 3.30 -41.35
N PRO A 241 31.96 3.52 -40.64
CA PRO A 241 30.89 2.55 -40.78
C PRO A 241 29.53 3.21 -41.05
N SER A 242 28.74 2.45 -41.78
CA SER A 242 27.28 2.52 -41.82
C SER A 242 26.71 2.74 -40.42
N ASP A 243 25.85 3.74 -40.28
CA ASP A 243 24.53 3.62 -39.65
C ASP A 243 23.90 5.02 -39.62
N ALA A 244 23.04 5.28 -40.61
CA ALA A 244 22.21 6.47 -40.62
C ALA A 244 21.19 6.34 -39.49
N VAL A 245 21.49 6.93 -38.34
CA VAL A 245 20.49 7.13 -37.27
C VAL A 245 19.50 8.14 -37.81
N ALA A 246 18.28 7.70 -38.11
CA ALA A 246 17.21 8.58 -38.55
C ALA A 246 17.00 9.68 -37.51
N ALA A 247 17.07 10.95 -37.95
CA ALA A 247 16.79 12.08 -37.10
C ALA A 247 15.36 11.94 -36.53
N VAL A 248 15.23 11.99 -35.21
CA VAL A 248 13.94 11.90 -34.53
C VAL A 248 13.11 13.11 -34.91
N ASP A 249 11.96 12.88 -35.55
CA ASP A 249 11.00 13.93 -35.83
C ASP A 249 10.24 14.31 -34.55
N TRP A 250 10.74 15.34 -33.88
CA TRP A 250 10.19 15.89 -32.65
C TRP A 250 8.77 16.44 -32.82
N THR A 251 8.35 16.80 -34.04
CA THR A 251 7.00 17.30 -34.28
C THR A 251 5.98 16.18 -34.17
N SER A 252 6.29 15.00 -34.71
CA SER A 252 5.49 13.79 -34.55
C SER A 252 5.40 13.36 -33.08
N VAL A 253 6.50 13.41 -32.33
CA VAL A 253 6.53 13.06 -30.90
C VAL A 253 5.65 14.00 -30.07
N ALA A 254 5.70 15.31 -30.31
CA ALA A 254 4.87 16.29 -29.61
C ALA A 254 3.36 16.08 -29.88
N LEU A 255 2.99 15.73 -31.11
CA LEU A 255 1.60 15.40 -31.47
C LEU A 255 1.10 14.15 -30.74
N TRP A 256 1.94 13.13 -30.57
CA TRP A 256 1.61 11.93 -29.79
C TRP A 256 1.37 12.24 -28.30
N PHE A 257 2.19 13.08 -27.68
CA PHE A 257 1.95 13.49 -26.29
C PHE A 257 0.68 14.32 -26.13
N GLY A 258 0.36 15.20 -27.08
CA GLY A 258 -0.91 15.94 -27.12
C GLY A 258 -2.12 15.02 -27.22
N ALA A 259 -2.06 14.01 -28.10
CA ALA A 259 -3.13 13.02 -28.27
C ALA A 259 -3.33 12.14 -27.03
N ILE A 260 -2.25 11.73 -26.36
CA ILE A 260 -2.31 10.97 -25.10
C ILE A 260 -2.92 11.83 -23.98
N GLY A 261 -2.55 13.11 -23.89
CA GLY A 261 -3.14 14.04 -22.91
C GLY A 261 -4.66 14.18 -23.09
N LEU A 262 -5.13 14.30 -24.33
CA LEU A 262 -6.56 14.35 -24.64
C LEU A 262 -7.27 13.03 -24.33
N LEU A 263 -6.63 11.88 -24.59
CA LEU A 263 -7.18 10.57 -24.26
C LEU A 263 -7.29 10.37 -22.73
N CYS A 264 -6.28 10.76 -21.97
CA CYS A 264 -6.32 10.73 -20.50
C CYS A 264 -7.42 11.63 -19.94
N LEU A 265 -7.58 12.83 -20.50
CA LEU A 265 -8.66 13.75 -20.12
C LEU A 265 -10.05 13.15 -20.44
N ALA A 266 -10.21 12.52 -21.60
CA ALA A 266 -11.46 11.86 -21.99
C ALA A 266 -11.80 10.69 -21.05
N VAL A 267 -10.82 9.83 -20.71
CA VAL A 267 -10.99 8.73 -19.76
C VAL A 267 -11.35 9.25 -18.37
N TRP A 268 -10.71 10.33 -17.91
CA TRP A 268 -11.02 10.97 -16.63
C TRP A 268 -12.44 11.56 -16.61
N LEU A 269 -12.87 12.23 -17.68
CA LEU A 269 -14.22 12.76 -17.81
C LEU A 269 -15.27 11.65 -17.83
N LEU A 270 -15.04 10.55 -18.56
CA LEU A 270 -15.94 9.38 -18.57
C LEU A 270 -16.06 8.74 -17.19
N TRP A 271 -14.95 8.59 -16.48
CA TRP A 271 -14.96 8.10 -15.10
C TRP A 271 -15.74 9.05 -14.18
N ARG A 272 -15.53 10.36 -14.30
CA ARG A 272 -16.22 11.39 -13.52
C ARG A 272 -17.73 11.41 -13.81
N VAL A 273 -18.15 11.26 -15.06
CA VAL A 273 -19.57 11.11 -15.43
C VAL A 273 -20.15 9.84 -14.82
N GLY A 274 -19.42 8.72 -14.83
CA GLY A 274 -19.84 7.49 -14.16
C GLY A 274 -20.03 7.65 -12.65
N VAL A 275 -19.21 8.46 -11.98
CA VAL A 275 -19.38 8.81 -10.56
C VAL A 275 -20.64 9.65 -10.34
N LEU A 276 -20.91 10.63 -11.20
CA LEU A 276 -22.10 11.48 -11.11
C LEU A 276 -23.40 10.68 -11.35
N VAL A 277 -23.42 9.77 -12.32
CA VAL A 277 -24.57 8.89 -12.59
C VAL A 277 -24.84 7.95 -11.41
N LYS A 278 -23.80 7.39 -10.78
CA LYS A 278 -23.96 6.56 -9.57
C LYS A 278 -24.50 7.37 -8.38
N ALA A 279 -24.05 8.61 -8.23
CA ALA A 279 -24.56 9.51 -7.20
C ALA A 279 -26.05 9.84 -7.43
N GLU A 280 -26.44 10.13 -8.67
CA GLU A 280 -27.83 10.40 -9.04
C GLU A 280 -28.75 9.20 -8.77
N VAL A 281 -28.34 7.98 -9.16
CA VAL A 281 -29.11 6.75 -8.88
C VAL A 281 -29.28 6.53 -7.37
N THR A 282 -28.24 6.82 -6.59
CA THR A 282 -28.29 6.70 -5.13
C THR A 282 -29.24 7.72 -4.51
N LEU A 283 -29.22 8.96 -4.98
CA LEU A 283 -30.13 10.02 -4.53
C LEU A 283 -31.59 9.71 -4.88
N ARG A 284 -31.86 9.24 -6.11
CA ARG A 284 -33.22 8.83 -6.52
C ARG A 284 -33.75 7.68 -5.66
N ARG A 285 -32.90 6.70 -5.33
CA ARG A 285 -33.28 5.60 -4.43
C ARG A 285 -33.56 6.10 -3.01
N ALA A 286 -32.73 6.99 -2.47
CA ALA A 286 -32.94 7.58 -1.16
C ALA A 286 -34.23 8.41 -1.10
N ALA A 287 -34.56 9.16 -2.16
CA ALA A 287 -35.82 9.89 -2.28
C ALA A 287 -37.03 8.94 -2.27
N ALA A 288 -36.99 7.86 -3.05
CA ALA A 288 -38.06 6.86 -3.07
C ALA A 288 -38.24 6.15 -1.71
N GLU A 289 -37.16 5.89 -0.97
CA GLU A 289 -37.22 5.33 0.38
C GLU A 289 -37.84 6.31 1.39
N LEU A 290 -37.59 7.61 1.22
CA LEU A 290 -38.18 8.67 2.05
C LEU A 290 -39.69 8.82 1.79
N ASP A 291 -40.11 8.81 0.53
CA ASP A 291 -41.53 8.89 0.15
C ASP A 291 -42.29 7.67 0.69
N ALA A 292 -41.73 6.46 0.52
CA ALA A 292 -42.32 5.24 1.06
C ALA A 292 -42.42 5.23 2.60
N TRP A 293 -41.47 5.88 3.28
CA TRP A 293 -41.53 6.06 4.74
C TRP A 293 -42.59 7.09 5.14
N ALA A 294 -42.72 8.19 4.40
CA ALA A 294 -43.72 9.22 4.64
C ALA A 294 -45.14 8.67 4.48
N ASP A 295 -45.38 7.86 3.44
CA ASP A 295 -46.66 7.16 3.22
C ASP A 295 -47.00 6.20 4.37
N LYS A 296 -46.02 5.40 4.80
CA LYS A 296 -46.18 4.50 5.96
C LYS A 296 -46.49 5.28 7.24
N ARG A 297 -45.85 6.44 7.43
CA ARG A 297 -46.09 7.30 8.60
C ARG A 297 -47.47 7.94 8.56
N ALA A 298 -47.95 8.35 7.39
CA ALA A 298 -49.29 8.90 7.20
C ALA A 298 -50.40 7.85 7.40
N ALA A 299 -50.10 6.58 7.12
CA ALA A 299 -51.01 5.45 7.34
C ALA A 299 -51.08 4.98 8.82
N LEU A 300 -50.21 5.49 9.70
CA LEU A 300 -50.33 5.20 11.13
C LEU A 300 -51.55 5.96 11.70
N PRO A 301 -52.36 5.32 12.55
CA PRO A 301 -53.47 6.00 13.21
C PRO A 301 -52.93 7.20 14.01
N GLY A 302 -53.64 8.33 13.94
CA GLY A 302 -53.34 9.50 14.77
C GLY A 302 -53.32 9.12 16.26
N PRO A 303 -52.56 9.86 17.10
CA PRO A 303 -52.49 9.57 18.51
C PRO A 303 -53.91 9.50 19.08
N ALA A 304 -54.24 8.37 19.72
CA ALA A 304 -55.52 8.21 20.38
C ALA A 304 -55.68 9.33 21.41
N HIS A 305 -56.62 10.24 21.16
CA HIS A 305 -57.05 11.17 22.18
C HIS A 305 -57.65 10.36 23.34
N GLY A 306 -57.04 10.47 24.51
CA GLY A 306 -57.66 10.05 25.76
C GLY A 306 -56.84 9.03 26.56
N HIS A 307 -55.87 9.53 27.31
CA HIS A 307 -55.72 9.13 28.71
C HIS A 307 -55.34 10.37 29.50
N ASP A 308 -56.38 11.00 30.05
CA ASP A 308 -56.26 12.02 31.08
C ASP A 308 -55.73 11.34 32.36
N TRP A 309 -54.47 11.61 32.69
CA TRP A 309 -53.79 11.03 33.85
C TRP A 309 -54.17 11.71 35.19
N THR A 310 -55.24 12.52 35.24
CA THR A 310 -55.60 13.30 36.44
C THR A 310 -56.66 12.66 37.34
N GLN A 311 -57.16 11.45 37.08
CA GLN A 311 -58.16 10.78 37.95
C GLN A 311 -57.64 9.53 38.66
N THR A 312 -56.73 9.68 39.61
CA THR A 312 -56.57 8.72 40.74
C THR A 312 -55.89 9.42 41.92
N ALA A 313 -56.64 10.27 42.60
CA ALA A 313 -56.35 10.69 43.98
C ALA A 313 -57.63 11.23 44.62
N GLN A 314 -58.48 10.32 45.11
CA GLN A 314 -59.41 10.50 46.23
C GLN A 314 -59.96 9.15 46.66
#